data_AF-A0A9D6WRB7-F1
#
_entry.id   AF-A0A9D6WRB7-F1
#
_cell.length_a   1.000
_cell.length_b   1.000
_cell.length_c   1.000
_cell.angle_alpha   90.00
_cell.angle_beta   90.00
_cell.angle_gamma   90.00
#
_symmetry.space_group_name_H-M   'P 1'
#
loop_
_entity.id
_entity.type
_entity.pdbx_description
1 polymer ?
#
loop_
_entity_poly.entity_id
_entity_poly.type
_entity_poly.pdbx_seq_one_letter_code
_entity_poly.pdbx_strand_id
1 'polypeptide(L)'
;MNLHRKTYTTRGEKVADFVIGIGIWFGINIVLGFLVALGAGMFAGVFGTLDAPGSENIIGLVTMVLNCLPFVLNGAALLFFAFTRHWIALGMAAAFGISILLVLCAAVLFAGVCFAALSGAIK
;
A
#
# COMPACT_ATOMS: atom_id res chain seq x y z
N MET A 1 -0.17 -28.27 5.61
CA MET A 1 -1.51 -27.78 6.01
C MET A 1 -2.42 -27.87 4.80
N ASN A 2 -3.52 -28.63 4.90
CA ASN A 2 -4.50 -28.69 3.80
C ASN A 2 -5.31 -27.38 3.80
N LEU A 3 -5.01 -26.49 2.85
CA LEU A 3 -5.76 -25.27 2.61
C LEU A 3 -7.12 -25.66 2.03
N HIS A 4 -8.11 -25.87 2.90
CA HIS A 4 -9.47 -26.13 2.44
C HIS A 4 -10.12 -24.84 1.95
N ARG A 5 -10.54 -24.85 0.68
CA ARG A 5 -11.31 -23.76 0.09
C ARG A 5 -12.65 -23.65 0.80
N LYS A 6 -13.02 -22.44 1.24
CA LYS A 6 -14.34 -22.19 1.83
C LYS A 6 -15.43 -22.36 0.77
N THR A 7 -16.39 -23.23 1.04
CA THR A 7 -17.64 -23.34 0.28
C THR A 7 -18.61 -22.28 0.78
N TYR A 8 -19.15 -21.48 -0.15
CA TYR A 8 -20.08 -20.39 0.17
C TYR A 8 -21.50 -20.88 -0.05
N THR A 9 -22.35 -20.73 0.96
CA THR A 9 -23.74 -21.20 0.93
C THR A 9 -24.72 -20.09 0.58
N THR A 10 -24.42 -18.85 1.00
CA THR A 10 -25.30 -17.70 0.77
C THR A 10 -24.60 -16.55 0.07
N ARG A 11 -25.40 -15.64 -0.51
CA ARG A 11 -24.89 -14.38 -1.06
C ARG A 11 -24.33 -13.47 0.04
N GLY A 12 -24.93 -13.50 1.24
CA GLY A 12 -24.49 -12.70 2.38
C GLY A 12 -23.05 -13.02 2.79
N GLU A 13 -22.68 -14.30 2.85
CA GLU A 13 -21.31 -14.72 3.16
C GLU A 13 -20.28 -14.22 2.14
N LYS A 14 -20.65 -14.19 0.85
CA LYS A 14 -19.79 -13.69 -0.23
C LYS A 14 -19.53 -12.20 -0.09
N VAL A 15 -20.60 -11.42 0.16
CA VAL A 15 -20.52 -9.97 0.34
C VAL A 15 -19.72 -9.63 1.59
N ALA A 16 -19.96 -10.33 2.70
CA ALA A 16 -19.22 -10.12 3.94
C ALA A 16 -17.72 -10.39 3.75
N ASP A 17 -17.34 -11.53 3.17
CA ASP A 17 -15.93 -11.85 2.89
C ASP A 17 -15.31 -10.83 1.90
N PHE A 18 -16.06 -10.34 0.92
CA PHE A 18 -15.58 -9.30 0.00
C PHE A 18 -15.28 -7.97 0.73
N VAL A 19 -16.19 -7.51 1.58
CA VAL A 19 -15.99 -6.28 2.38
C VAL A 19 -14.85 -6.45 3.38
N ILE A 20 -14.72 -7.64 3.99
CA ILE A 20 -13.56 -7.99 4.82
C ILE A 20 -12.27 -7.90 4.02
N GLY A 21 -12.25 -8.38 2.76
CA GLY A 21 -11.09 -8.23 1.87
C GLY A 21 -10.68 -6.77 1.65
N ILE A 22 -11.65 -5.89 1.43
CA ILE A 22 -11.39 -4.44 1.33
C ILE A 22 -10.77 -3.92 2.64
N GLY A 23 -11.38 -4.26 3.78
CA GLY A 23 -10.89 -3.84 5.10
C GLY A 23 -9.48 -4.35 5.40
N ILE A 24 -9.16 -5.60 5.04
CA ILE A 24 -7.82 -6.19 5.18
C ILE A 24 -6.81 -5.42 4.34
N TRP A 25 -7.14 -5.10 3.09
CA TRP A 25 -6.24 -4.34 2.21
C TRP A 25 -5.92 -2.96 2.82
N PHE A 26 -6.93 -2.19 3.22
CA PHE A 26 -6.69 -0.88 3.82
C PHE A 26 -5.96 -0.98 5.16
N GLY A 27 -6.36 -1.93 6.01
CA GLY A 27 -5.71 -2.15 7.30
C GLY A 27 -4.23 -2.48 7.18
N ILE A 28 -3.87 -3.41 6.29
CA ILE A 28 -2.46 -3.76 6.01
C ILE A 28 -1.70 -2.52 5.50
N ASN A 29 -2.22 -1.81 4.51
CA ASN A 29 -1.50 -0.70 3.90
C ASN A 29 -1.38 0.53 4.82
N ILE A 30 -2.37 0.81 5.68
CA ILE A 30 -2.28 1.87 6.69
C ILE A 30 -1.20 1.53 7.73
N VAL A 31 -1.24 0.31 8.27
CA VAL A 31 -0.26 -0.14 9.27
C VAL A 31 1.15 -0.14 8.68
N LEU A 32 1.32 -0.70 7.48
CA LEU A 32 2.61 -0.72 6.80
C LEU A 32 3.09 0.67 6.42
N GLY A 33 2.21 1.54 5.93
CA GLY A 33 2.56 2.93 5.64
C GLY A 33 3.10 3.65 6.88
N PHE A 34 2.45 3.47 8.03
CA PHE A 34 2.91 4.03 9.29
C PHE A 34 4.27 3.45 9.72
N LEU A 35 4.42 2.12 9.69
CA LEU A 35 5.65 1.45 10.12
C LEU A 35 6.84 1.76 9.20
N VAL A 36 6.61 1.83 7.88
CA VAL A 36 7.65 2.18 6.90
C VAL A 36 8.05 3.65 7.06
N ALA A 37 7.10 4.57 7.20
CA ALA A 37 7.39 5.99 7.41
C ALA A 37 8.16 6.23 8.71
N LEU A 38 7.73 5.59 9.81
CA LEU A 38 8.41 5.68 11.10
C LEU A 38 9.81 5.07 11.03
N GLY A 39 9.94 3.86 10.48
CA GLY A 39 11.21 3.16 10.36
C GLY A 39 12.21 3.91 9.49
N ALA A 40 11.79 4.40 8.32
CA ALA A 40 12.62 5.20 7.43
C ALA A 40 13.02 6.54 8.07
N GLY A 41 12.08 7.21 8.74
CA GLY A 41 12.36 8.47 9.43
C GLY A 41 13.35 8.32 10.59
N MET A 42 13.18 7.28 11.42
CA MET A 42 14.12 6.98 12.50
C MET A 42 15.50 6.57 11.97
N PHE A 43 15.54 5.75 10.91
CA PHE A 43 16.79 5.33 10.29
C PHE A 43 17.54 6.52 9.69
N ALA A 44 16.85 7.38 8.94
CA ALA A 44 17.43 8.61 8.39
C ALA A 44 17.90 9.57 9.51
N GLY A 45 17.16 9.69 10.61
CA GLY A 45 17.57 10.52 11.75
C GLY A 45 18.84 10.02 12.44
N VAL A 46 19.01 8.71 12.57
CA VAL A 46 20.21 8.11 13.19
C VAL A 46 21.41 8.15 12.25
N PHE A 47 21.25 7.72 11.00
CA PHE A 47 22.36 7.62 10.05
C PHE A 47 22.67 8.92 9.31
N GLY A 48 21.73 9.85 9.21
CA GLY A 48 21.96 11.17 8.63
C GLY A 48 22.81 12.09 9.51
N THR A 49 22.98 11.76 10.79
CA THR A 49 23.92 12.45 11.69
C THR A 49 25.33 11.88 11.62
N LEU A 50 25.49 10.70 11.01
CA LEU A 50 26.79 10.12 10.73
C LEU A 50 27.26 10.70 9.40
N ASP A 51 28.16 11.68 9.47
CA ASP A 51 28.83 12.33 8.33
C ASP A 51 29.87 11.36 7.71
N ALA A 52 29.43 10.13 7.46
CA ALA A 52 30.22 9.02 6.97
C ALA A 52 29.99 8.86 5.46
N PRO A 53 31.05 8.77 4.65
CA PRO A 53 30.92 8.59 3.22
C PRO A 53 30.16 7.28 2.92
N GLY A 54 29.04 7.39 2.20
CA GLY A 54 28.18 6.27 1.82
C GLY A 54 26.93 6.06 2.68
N SER A 55 26.71 6.87 3.73
CA SER A 55 25.50 6.81 4.55
C SER A 55 24.21 7.03 3.74
N GLU A 56 24.24 7.96 2.78
CA GLU A 56 23.10 8.24 1.88
C GLU A 56 22.71 7.02 1.02
N ASN A 57 23.70 6.28 0.51
CA ASN A 57 23.45 5.07 -0.29
C ASN A 57 22.81 3.98 0.55
N ILE A 58 23.25 3.83 1.82
CA ILE A 58 22.69 2.84 2.75
C ILE A 58 21.26 3.23 3.13
N ILE A 59 21.00 4.51 3.44
CA ILE A 59 19.65 5.02 3.71
C ILE A 59 18.74 4.76 2.51
N GLY A 60 19.18 5.11 1.30
CA GLY A 60 18.43 4.86 0.06
C GLY A 60 18.09 3.38 -0.14
N LEU A 61 19.06 2.47 0.07
CA LEU A 61 18.86 1.03 -0.04
C LEU A 61 17.83 0.52 0.98
N VAL A 62 17.96 0.91 2.24
CA VAL A 62 17.06 0.49 3.33
C VAL A 62 15.65 1.01 3.07
N THR A 63 15.50 2.28 2.70
CA THR A 63 14.20 2.86 2.36
C THR A 63 13.58 2.17 1.15
N MET A 64 14.37 1.80 0.13
CA MET A 64 13.88 1.03 -1.02
C MET A 64 13.33 -0.34 -0.59
N VAL A 65 14.09 -1.08 0.22
CA VAL A 65 13.67 -2.41 0.72
C VAL A 65 12.39 -2.30 1.56
N LEU A 66 12.31 -1.30 2.44
CA LEU A 66 11.11 -1.06 3.24
C LEU A 66 9.89 -0.71 2.37
N ASN A 67 10.08 0.04 1.28
CA ASN A 67 9.02 0.35 0.32
C ASN A 67 8.57 -0.86 -0.51
N CYS A 68 9.38 -1.91 -0.63
CA CYS A 68 8.97 -3.17 -1.27
C CYS A 68 8.11 -4.05 -0.36
N LEU A 69 8.20 -3.88 0.97
CA LEU A 69 7.51 -4.72 1.95
C LEU A 69 5.98 -4.77 1.75
N PRO A 70 5.27 -3.66 1.48
CA PRO A 70 3.84 -3.69 1.18
C PRO A 70 3.50 -4.56 -0.03
N PHE A 71 4.30 -4.54 -1.09
CA PHE A 71 4.03 -5.36 -2.27
C PHE A 71 4.15 -6.85 -1.96
N VAL A 72 5.18 -7.24 -1.22
CA VAL A 72 5.40 -8.65 -0.83
C VAL A 72 4.27 -9.12 0.09
N LEU A 73 3.89 -8.33 1.10
CA LEU A 73 2.85 -8.69 2.06
C LEU A 73 1.45 -8.73 1.42
N ASN A 74 1.11 -7.75 0.58
CA ASN A 74 -0.16 -7.78 -0.15
C ASN A 74 -0.20 -8.94 -1.15
N GLY A 75 0.91 -9.23 -1.85
CA GLY A 75 1.02 -10.37 -2.76
C GLY A 75 0.85 -11.72 -2.04
N ALA A 76 1.53 -11.90 -0.91
CA ALA A 76 1.41 -13.09 -0.08
C ALA A 76 -0.02 -13.26 0.47
N ALA A 77 -0.63 -12.16 0.94
CA ALA A 77 -2.01 -12.17 1.43
C ALA A 77 -3.01 -12.51 0.31
N LEU A 78 -2.85 -11.92 -0.87
CA LEU A 78 -3.68 -12.22 -2.04
C LEU A 78 -3.56 -13.70 -2.44
N LEU A 79 -2.35 -14.24 -2.50
CA LEU A 79 -2.12 -15.66 -2.81
C LEU A 79 -2.78 -16.55 -1.75
N PHE A 80 -2.54 -16.27 -0.47
CA PHE A 80 -3.14 -17.03 0.63
C PHE A 80 -4.68 -17.01 0.57
N PHE A 81 -5.29 -15.84 0.36
CA PHE A 81 -6.74 -15.73 0.27
C PHE A 81 -7.31 -16.26 -1.04
N ALA A 82 -6.56 -16.23 -2.14
CA ALA A 82 -7.00 -16.84 -3.39
C ALA A 82 -7.26 -18.35 -3.23
N PHE A 83 -6.39 -19.05 -2.48
CA PHE A 83 -6.52 -20.48 -2.22
C PHE A 83 -7.49 -20.84 -1.08
N THR A 84 -7.68 -19.96 -0.09
CA THR A 84 -8.57 -20.24 1.06
C THR A 84 -9.97 -19.64 0.92
N ARG A 85 -10.06 -18.36 0.58
CA ARG A 85 -11.29 -17.55 0.57
C ARG A 85 -11.27 -16.53 -0.58
N HIS A 86 -11.48 -17.01 -1.80
CA HIS A 86 -11.36 -16.21 -3.03
C HIS A 86 -12.16 -14.90 -3.05
N TRP A 87 -13.31 -14.80 -2.36
CA TRP A 87 -14.06 -13.53 -2.27
C TRP A 87 -13.32 -12.45 -1.49
N ILE A 88 -12.51 -12.82 -0.49
CA ILE A 88 -11.62 -11.90 0.22
C ILE A 88 -10.55 -11.38 -0.75
N ALA A 89 -9.92 -12.28 -1.52
CA ALA A 89 -8.90 -11.90 -2.49
C ALA A 89 -9.45 -10.94 -3.57
N LEU A 90 -10.69 -11.17 -4.05
CA LEU A 90 -11.36 -10.24 -4.96
C LEU A 90 -11.64 -8.89 -4.31
N GLY A 91 -12.04 -8.85 -3.04
CA GLY A 91 -12.20 -7.62 -2.26
C GLY A 91 -10.90 -6.82 -2.15
N MET A 92 -9.79 -7.50 -1.86
CA MET A 92 -8.47 -6.89 -1.80
C MET A 92 -8.02 -6.34 -3.17
N ALA A 93 -8.23 -7.09 -4.25
CA ALA A 93 -7.90 -6.66 -5.60
C ALA A 93 -8.75 -5.45 -6.04
N ALA A 94 -10.04 -5.43 -5.68
CA ALA A 94 -10.91 -4.30 -5.93
C ALA A 94 -10.46 -3.04 -5.16
N ALA A 95 -10.11 -3.19 -3.88
CA ALA A 95 -9.57 -2.09 -3.08
C ALA A 95 -8.30 -1.50 -3.71
N PHE A 96 -7.37 -2.35 -4.14
CA PHE A 96 -6.17 -1.92 -4.86
C PHE A 96 -6.49 -1.12 -6.13
N GLY A 97 -7.40 -1.62 -6.97
CA GLY A 97 -7.82 -0.92 -8.19
C GLY A 97 -8.45 0.45 -7.91
N ILE A 98 -9.33 0.52 -6.90
CA ILE A 98 -9.96 1.78 -6.46
C ILE A 98 -8.88 2.76 -5.96
N SER A 99 -7.92 2.29 -5.17
CA SER A 99 -6.84 3.13 -4.65
C SER A 99 -5.98 3.72 -5.75
N ILE A 100 -5.62 2.95 -6.79
CA ILE A 100 -4.90 3.48 -7.96
C ILE A 100 -5.71 4.60 -8.61
N LEU A 101 -7.01 4.38 -8.82
CA LEU A 101 -7.89 5.32 -9.49
C LEU A 101 -8.01 6.63 -8.70
N LEU A 102 -8.15 6.54 -7.37
CA LEU A 102 -8.16 7.70 -6.47
C LEU A 102 -6.85 8.48 -6.51
N VAL A 103 -5.70 7.78 -6.48
CA VAL A 103 -4.38 8.43 -6.56
C VAL A 103 -4.18 9.12 -7.90
N LEU A 104 -4.59 8.51 -9.01
CA LEU A 104 -4.53 9.14 -10.33
C LEU A 104 -5.40 10.39 -10.40
N CYS A 105 -6.64 10.33 -9.90
CA CYS A 105 -7.51 11.50 -9.81
C CYS A 105 -6.85 12.62 -8.97
N ALA A 106 -6.29 12.29 -7.81
CA ALA A 106 -5.61 13.25 -6.95
C ALA A 106 -4.38 13.86 -7.63
N ALA A 107 -3.59 13.07 -8.37
CA ALA A 107 -2.43 13.55 -9.11
C ALA A 107 -2.81 14.55 -10.21
N VAL A 108 -3.89 14.28 -10.95
CA VAL A 108 -4.41 15.21 -11.98
C VAL A 108 -4.87 16.53 -11.35
N LEU A 109 -5.62 16.46 -10.25
CA LEU A 109 -6.07 17.66 -9.53
C LEU A 109 -4.87 18.48 -9.01
N PHE A 110 -3.89 17.81 -8.40
CA PHE A 110 -2.70 18.46 -7.89
C PHE A 110 -1.88 19.13 -9.00
N ALA A 111 -1.67 18.44 -10.13
CA ALA A 111 -1.02 19.01 -11.30
C ALA A 111 -1.76 20.27 -11.81
N GLY A 112 -3.09 20.21 -11.92
CA GLY A 112 -3.92 21.36 -12.30
C GLY A 112 -3.73 22.56 -11.38
N VAL A 113 -3.72 22.34 -10.06
CA VAL A 113 -3.45 23.40 -9.06
C VAL A 113 -2.05 23.99 -9.22
N CYS A 114 -1.02 23.15 -9.39
CA CYS A 114 0.35 23.62 -9.58
C CYS A 114 0.51 24.48 -10.85
N PHE A 115 -0.08 24.06 -11.98
CA PHE A 115 -0.04 24.84 -13.21
C PHE A 115 -0.81 26.15 -13.09
N ALA A 116 -1.99 26.14 -12.45
CA ALA A 116 -2.75 27.35 -12.19
C ALA A 116 -1.96 28.36 -11.33
N ALA A 117 -1.34 27.88 -10.25
CA ALA A 117 -0.50 28.70 -9.37
C ALA A 117 0.70 29.29 -10.11
N LEU A 118 1.37 28.51 -10.95
CA LEU A 118 2.52 28.97 -11.74
C LEU A 118 2.11 30.03 -12.78
N SER A 119 0.98 29.81 -13.47
CA SER A 119 0.45 30.77 -14.45
C SER A 119 -0.02 32.08 -13.83
N GLY A 120 -0.44 32.06 -12.56
CA GLY A 120 -0.80 33.26 -11.80
C GLY A 120 0.40 34.00 -11.21
N ALA A 121 1.54 33.33 -11.02
CA ALA A 121 2.79 33.91 -10.52
C ALA A 121 3.62 34.59 -11.62
N ILE A 122 3.37 34.27 -12.90
CA ILE A 122 3.91 34.97 -14.06
C ILE A 122 2.90 36.09 -14.41
N LYS A 123 3.02 37.23 -13.74
CA LYS A 123 2.40 38.49 -14.15
C LYS A 123 3.45 39.58 -14.18
#